data_AF-A0A3C1S9N4-F1
#
_entry.id   AF-A0A3C1S9N4-F1
#
_cell.length_a   1.000
_cell.length_b   1.000
_cell.length_c   1.000
_cell.angle_alpha   90.00
_cell.angle_beta   90.00
_cell.angle_gamma   90.00
#
_symmetry.space_group_name_H-M   'P 1'
#
loop_
_entity.id
_entity.type
_entity.pdbx_description
1 polymer ?
#
loop_
_entity_poly.entity_id
_entity_poly.type
_entity_poly.pdbx_seq_one_letter_code
_entity_poly.pdbx_strand_id
1 'polypeptide(L)'
;MMVLGLQGSPRKKGNTAFLVSEFMRQAESLGAQTCVIEADKKNIIPCKEYIVCEKKGFCPIKDDMDDIYCQLREAEVVVMATPVFFYNTTAQLKALIDRTQTLWARKYKLNLTDPLRKTRRGFMLAVGATKGKNLFEGLHLTAKYFFDAVGASYDGSLTYWKIEHPGDMEKHPTVREEVQEAVKNLLTPLMNRKKILFACIGNTCRSQMAAAFAQYLGGDKIESLSGGSRPEEKINPVMVEAMKEKGIDMAFRHPKSIASAIEKTKPEMIITMGCSEECPVVPGAKRENWNLPDPAGRDIEFMRQVRDEIEQRVSALIKTL
;
A
#
# COMPACT_ATOMS: atom_id res chain seq x y z
N MET A 1 4.72 7.40 -5.39
CA MET A 1 4.03 6.11 -5.19
C MET A 1 4.96 5.13 -4.50
N MET A 2 4.43 4.17 -3.74
CA MET A 2 5.19 3.09 -3.12
C MET A 2 4.89 1.74 -3.77
N VAL A 3 5.95 0.98 -4.09
CA VAL A 3 5.92 -0.41 -4.57
C VAL A 3 6.49 -1.32 -3.48
N LEU A 4 5.69 -2.30 -3.05
CA LEU A 4 6.07 -3.26 -2.03
C LEU A 4 6.30 -4.65 -2.65
N GLY A 5 7.52 -5.15 -2.56
CA GLY A 5 7.88 -6.53 -2.91
C GLY A 5 7.72 -7.48 -1.72
N LEU A 6 7.05 -8.61 -1.93
CA LEU A 6 6.99 -9.73 -1.00
C LEU A 6 7.84 -10.87 -1.56
N GLN A 7 9.06 -10.98 -1.07
CA GLN A 7 9.99 -12.02 -1.45
C GLN A 7 9.68 -13.27 -0.60
N GLY A 8 9.31 -14.37 -1.28
CA GLY A 8 8.88 -15.60 -0.63
C GLY A 8 9.94 -16.71 -0.54
N SER A 9 11.08 -16.60 -1.25
CA SER A 9 12.10 -17.66 -1.22
C SER A 9 13.00 -17.53 0.01
N PRO A 10 13.23 -18.60 0.78
CA PRO A 10 14.19 -18.58 1.89
C PRO A 10 15.65 -18.40 1.41
N ARG A 11 15.92 -18.55 0.11
CA ARG A 11 17.27 -18.38 -0.46
C ARG A 11 17.55 -16.90 -0.73
N LYS A 12 18.52 -16.32 0.00
CA LYS A 12 18.99 -14.93 -0.15
C LYS A 12 19.45 -14.57 -1.57
N LYS A 13 20.16 -15.49 -2.25
CA LYS A 13 20.64 -15.33 -3.65
C LYS A 13 19.84 -16.20 -4.62
N GLY A 14 18.54 -16.35 -4.35
CA GLY A 14 17.64 -17.16 -5.17
C GLY A 14 17.15 -16.44 -6.43
N ASN A 15 16.66 -17.23 -7.38
CA ASN A 15 16.11 -16.74 -8.65
C ASN A 15 14.94 -15.73 -8.47
N THR A 16 14.10 -15.93 -7.46
CA THR A 16 13.02 -14.96 -7.17
C THR A 16 13.51 -13.71 -6.46
N ALA A 17 14.63 -13.79 -5.73
CA ALA A 17 15.28 -12.60 -5.17
C ALA A 17 15.82 -11.72 -6.31
N PHE A 18 16.45 -12.32 -7.33
CA PHE A 18 16.84 -11.60 -8.55
C PHE A 18 15.62 -10.94 -9.22
N LEU A 19 14.53 -11.69 -9.43
CA LEU A 19 13.32 -11.16 -10.07
C LEU A 19 12.74 -9.95 -9.35
N VAL A 20 12.57 -10.03 -8.02
CA VAL A 20 12.03 -8.89 -7.26
C VAL A 20 13.01 -7.72 -7.28
N SER A 21 14.32 -7.95 -7.17
CA SER A 21 15.32 -6.88 -7.25
C SER A 21 15.31 -6.18 -8.61
N GLU A 22 15.24 -6.92 -9.71
CA GLU A 22 15.15 -6.35 -11.04
C GLU A 22 13.85 -5.56 -11.23
N PHE A 23 12.72 -6.08 -10.73
CA PHE A 23 11.44 -5.37 -10.75
C PHE A 23 11.51 -4.05 -9.98
N MET A 24 12.05 -4.07 -8.76
CA MET A 24 12.20 -2.86 -7.94
C MET A 24 13.14 -1.85 -8.60
N ARG A 25 14.27 -2.30 -9.16
CA ARG A 25 15.21 -1.42 -9.87
C ARG A 25 14.54 -0.70 -11.05
N GLN A 26 13.72 -1.41 -11.81
CA GLN A 26 12.97 -0.81 -12.92
C GLN A 26 11.91 0.16 -12.39
N ALA A 27 11.22 -0.17 -11.29
CA ALA A 27 10.25 0.72 -10.67
C ALA A 27 10.90 2.03 -10.14
N GLU A 28 12.07 1.93 -9.53
CA GLU A 28 12.86 3.09 -9.07
C GLU A 28 13.31 3.96 -10.24
N SER A 29 13.66 3.37 -11.38
CA SER A 29 14.01 4.12 -12.59
C SER A 29 12.83 4.98 -13.11
N LEU A 30 11.59 4.61 -12.78
CA LEU A 30 10.37 5.37 -13.05
C LEU A 30 9.98 6.30 -11.89
N GLY A 31 10.85 6.49 -10.89
CA GLY A 31 10.65 7.39 -9.76
C GLY A 31 9.75 6.84 -8.65
N ALA A 32 9.45 5.53 -8.64
CA ALA A 32 8.74 4.91 -7.54
C ALA A 32 9.66 4.70 -6.33
N GLN A 33 9.08 4.75 -5.14
CA GLN A 33 9.74 4.29 -3.93
C GLN A 33 9.53 2.79 -3.78
N THR A 34 10.57 2.03 -3.43
CA THR A 34 10.46 0.59 -3.27
C THR A 34 10.81 0.12 -1.86
N CYS A 35 10.20 -0.98 -1.45
CA CYS A 35 10.52 -1.71 -0.24
C CYS A 35 10.34 -3.20 -0.51
N VAL A 36 11.19 -4.05 0.07
CA VAL A 36 11.08 -5.51 -0.05
C VAL A 36 10.99 -6.13 1.33
N ILE A 37 9.94 -6.90 1.57
CA ILE A 37 9.80 -7.80 2.72
C ILE A 37 10.28 -9.18 2.29
N GLU A 38 11.33 -9.68 2.93
CA GLU A 38 11.74 -11.08 2.86
C GLU A 38 10.94 -11.90 3.88
N ALA A 39 9.94 -12.65 3.43
CA ALA A 39 9.00 -13.35 4.31
C ALA A 39 9.69 -14.34 5.25
N ASP A 40 10.79 -14.97 4.81
CA ASP A 40 11.57 -15.92 5.61
C ASP A 40 12.37 -15.27 6.75
N LYS A 41 12.63 -13.96 6.68
CA LYS A 41 13.31 -13.20 7.74
C LYS A 41 12.36 -12.57 8.75
N LYS A 42 11.05 -12.68 8.52
CA LYS A 42 10.03 -12.12 9.39
C LYS A 42 9.52 -13.21 10.33
N ASN A 43 9.34 -12.85 11.59
CA ASN A 43 8.60 -13.69 12.52
C ASN A 43 7.10 -13.54 12.21
N ILE A 44 6.56 -14.47 11.43
CA ILE A 44 5.14 -14.52 11.08
C ILE A 44 4.56 -15.84 11.57
N ILE A 45 3.78 -15.76 12.64
CA ILE A 45 3.03 -16.88 13.16
C ILE A 45 1.86 -17.15 12.19
N PRO A 46 1.66 -18.39 11.71
CA PRO A 46 0.55 -18.72 10.82
C PRO A 46 -0.81 -18.33 11.42
N CYS A 47 -1.78 -18.05 10.56
CA CYS A 47 -3.15 -17.78 11.01
C CYS A 47 -3.68 -18.95 11.85
N LYS A 48 -4.22 -18.63 13.03
CA LYS A 48 -4.79 -19.61 13.98
C LYS A 48 -6.32 -19.64 13.97
N GLU A 49 -6.94 -18.99 12.98
CA GLU A 49 -8.39 -18.91 12.84
C GLU A 49 -9.10 -18.44 14.13
N TYR A 50 -8.48 -17.53 14.88
CA TYR A 50 -9.11 -16.97 16.09
C TYR A 50 -10.38 -16.18 15.82
N ILE A 51 -10.69 -15.89 14.54
CA ILE A 51 -11.85 -15.12 14.03
C ILE A 51 -12.04 -13.72 14.65
N VAL A 52 -11.13 -13.28 15.51
CA VAL A 52 -11.16 -11.94 16.14
C VAL A 52 -11.13 -10.84 15.08
N CYS A 53 -10.42 -11.04 13.98
CA CYS A 53 -10.37 -10.09 12.87
C CYS A 53 -11.74 -9.85 12.23
N GLU A 54 -12.63 -10.84 12.20
CA GLU A 54 -13.99 -10.68 11.65
C GLU A 54 -14.87 -9.76 12.48
N LYS A 55 -14.63 -9.72 13.80
CA LYS A 55 -15.41 -8.89 14.73
C LYS A 55 -14.77 -7.54 15.00
N LYS A 56 -13.44 -7.52 15.19
CA LYS A 56 -12.70 -6.35 15.64
C LYS A 56 -11.87 -5.69 14.54
N GLY A 57 -11.65 -6.36 13.41
CA GLY A 57 -10.86 -5.84 12.30
C GLY A 57 -9.35 -5.82 12.55
N PHE A 58 -8.87 -6.50 13.59
CA PHE A 58 -7.44 -6.66 13.89
C PHE A 58 -7.11 -8.10 14.28
N CYS A 59 -5.85 -8.49 14.06
CA CYS A 59 -5.33 -9.77 14.52
C CYS A 59 -4.81 -9.64 15.96
N PRO A 60 -5.13 -10.57 16.88
CA PRO A 60 -4.61 -10.54 18.25
C PRO A 60 -3.18 -11.12 18.36
N ILE A 61 -2.69 -11.79 17.30
CA ILE A 61 -1.33 -12.32 17.25
C ILE A 61 -0.36 -11.16 17.13
N LYS A 62 0.65 -11.11 18.02
CA LYS A 62 1.69 -10.09 18.06
C LYS A 62 2.99 -10.62 17.48
N ASP A 63 3.31 -10.14 16.29
CA ASP A 63 4.46 -10.53 15.49
C ASP A 63 4.70 -9.49 14.38
N ASP A 64 5.58 -9.77 13.42
CA ASP A 64 5.98 -8.78 12.41
C ASP A 64 4.84 -8.37 11.46
N MET A 65 3.69 -9.05 11.49
CA MET A 65 2.54 -8.67 10.66
C MET A 65 2.00 -7.28 11.00
N ASP A 66 2.16 -6.81 12.24
CA ASP A 66 1.66 -5.48 12.64
C ASP A 66 2.28 -4.37 11.76
N ASP A 67 3.58 -4.47 11.44
CA ASP A 67 4.28 -3.56 10.50
C ASP A 67 3.93 -3.87 9.03
N ILE A 68 3.85 -5.15 8.67
CA ILE A 68 3.52 -5.57 7.29
C ILE A 68 2.13 -5.08 6.86
N TYR A 69 1.13 -5.05 7.76
CA TYR A 69 -0.18 -4.49 7.44
C TYR A 69 -0.09 -3.01 7.06
N CYS A 70 0.75 -2.23 7.75
CA CYS A 70 0.97 -0.82 7.45
C CYS A 70 1.59 -0.66 6.07
N GLN A 71 2.65 -1.42 5.76
CA GLN A 71 3.29 -1.38 4.45
C GLN A 71 2.36 -1.83 3.32
N LEU A 72 1.54 -2.86 3.54
CA LEU A 72 0.50 -3.28 2.58
C LEU A 72 -0.55 -2.19 2.34
N ARG A 73 -0.92 -1.45 3.39
CA ARG A 73 -1.89 -0.34 3.29
C ARG A 73 -1.30 0.89 2.62
N GLU A 74 -0.01 1.18 2.81
CA GLU A 74 0.67 2.31 2.15
C GLU A 74 1.02 2.02 0.69
N ALA A 75 1.28 0.76 0.32
CA ALA A 75 1.66 0.39 -1.03
C ALA A 75 0.53 0.62 -2.04
N GLU A 76 0.88 1.27 -3.16
CA GLU A 76 0.01 1.41 -4.33
C GLU A 76 0.22 0.26 -5.33
N VAL A 77 1.38 -0.39 -5.26
CA VAL A 77 1.68 -1.60 -6.01
C VAL A 77 2.22 -2.66 -5.05
N VAL A 78 1.64 -3.85 -5.06
CA VAL A 78 2.10 -5.01 -4.29
C VAL A 78 2.58 -6.09 -5.25
N VAL A 79 3.83 -6.50 -5.12
CA VAL A 79 4.46 -7.51 -5.97
C VAL A 79 4.74 -8.75 -5.13
N MET A 80 4.17 -9.90 -5.45
CA MET A 80 4.52 -11.15 -4.77
C MET A 80 5.51 -11.95 -5.62
N ALA A 81 6.63 -12.39 -5.04
CA ALA A 81 7.69 -13.13 -5.73
C ALA A 81 7.96 -14.46 -5.04
N THR A 82 7.74 -15.59 -5.72
CA THR A 82 7.76 -16.91 -5.05
C THR A 82 8.23 -18.07 -5.95
N PRO A 83 9.07 -18.99 -5.46
CA PRO A 83 9.29 -20.25 -6.14
C PRO A 83 8.06 -21.16 -5.94
N VAL A 84 7.85 -22.10 -6.88
CA VAL A 84 6.80 -23.10 -6.74
C VAL A 84 7.24 -24.21 -5.79
N PHE A 85 6.63 -24.28 -4.61
CA PHE A 85 6.75 -25.41 -3.69
C PHE A 85 5.42 -26.18 -3.71
N PHE A 86 5.44 -27.41 -4.22
CA PHE A 86 4.25 -28.27 -4.35
C PHE A 86 3.04 -27.54 -4.97
N TYR A 87 3.22 -26.97 -6.18
CA TYR A 87 2.18 -26.22 -6.93
C TYR A 87 1.69 -24.92 -6.27
N ASN A 88 2.33 -24.43 -5.21
CA ASN A 88 1.93 -23.19 -4.55
C ASN A 88 3.14 -22.35 -4.07
N THR A 89 2.86 -21.27 -3.34
CA THR A 89 3.87 -20.41 -2.72
C THR A 89 4.65 -21.20 -1.66
N THR A 90 5.79 -20.67 -1.24
CA THR A 90 6.47 -21.14 -0.03
C THR A 90 5.57 -21.02 1.21
N ALA A 91 5.83 -21.83 2.24
CA ALA A 91 5.10 -21.80 3.50
C ALA A 91 5.24 -20.44 4.22
N GLN A 92 6.43 -19.81 4.13
CA GLN A 92 6.72 -18.50 4.69
C GLN A 92 5.84 -17.42 4.07
N LEU A 93 5.78 -17.36 2.73
CA LEU A 93 4.92 -16.40 2.05
C LEU A 93 3.43 -16.71 2.29
N LYS A 94 3.08 -18.00 2.35
CA LYS A 94 1.70 -18.42 2.64
C LYS A 94 1.24 -17.99 4.03
N ALA A 95 2.11 -18.04 5.05
CA ALA A 95 1.80 -17.54 6.39
C ALA A 95 1.44 -16.04 6.38
N LEU A 96 2.17 -15.22 5.62
CA LEU A 96 1.85 -13.81 5.41
C LEU A 96 0.50 -13.66 4.69
N ILE A 97 0.31 -14.37 3.57
CA ILE A 97 -0.93 -14.34 2.78
C ILE A 97 -2.13 -14.71 3.66
N ASP A 98 -2.05 -15.77 4.46
CA ASP A 98 -3.16 -16.20 5.31
C ASP A 98 -3.47 -15.21 6.42
N ARG A 99 -2.47 -14.46 6.90
CA ARG A 99 -2.69 -13.39 7.87
C ARG A 99 -3.38 -12.17 7.26
N THR A 100 -3.41 -12.03 5.93
CA THR A 100 -4.25 -11.01 5.25
C THR A 100 -5.75 -11.26 5.36
N GLN A 101 -6.17 -12.38 5.98
CA GLN A 101 -7.55 -12.56 6.48
C GLN A 101 -8.01 -11.35 7.30
N THR A 102 -7.10 -10.66 7.98
CA THR A 102 -7.40 -9.39 8.67
C THR A 102 -7.93 -8.32 7.72
N LEU A 103 -7.24 -8.08 6.59
CA LEU A 103 -7.64 -7.07 5.61
C LEU A 103 -8.90 -7.49 4.84
N TRP A 104 -9.01 -8.78 4.54
CA TRP A 104 -10.21 -9.38 3.97
C TRP A 104 -11.44 -9.17 4.88
N ALA A 105 -11.31 -9.47 6.18
CA ALA A 105 -12.38 -9.32 7.15
C ALA A 105 -12.84 -7.86 7.27
N ARG A 106 -11.91 -6.90 7.25
CA ARG A 106 -12.27 -5.48 7.26
C ARG A 106 -13.14 -5.10 6.06
N LYS A 107 -12.83 -5.65 4.89
CA LYS A 107 -13.63 -5.44 3.67
C LYS A 107 -14.98 -6.13 3.71
N TYR A 108 -15.00 -7.44 3.90
CA TYR A 108 -16.20 -8.26 3.66
C TYR A 108 -17.06 -8.51 4.90
N LYS A 109 -16.49 -8.41 6.11
CA LYS A 109 -17.24 -8.59 7.36
C LYS A 109 -17.60 -7.26 8.00
N LEU A 110 -16.69 -6.28 7.93
CA LEU A 110 -16.90 -4.96 8.52
C LEU A 110 -17.38 -3.88 7.53
N ASN A 111 -17.52 -4.24 6.24
CA ASN A 111 -17.96 -3.33 5.17
C ASN A 111 -17.13 -2.03 5.07
N LEU A 112 -15.82 -2.14 5.32
CA LEU A 112 -14.89 -1.01 5.23
C LEU A 112 -14.10 -1.08 3.93
N THR A 113 -14.02 0.05 3.25
CA THR A 113 -13.26 0.18 2.01
C THR A 113 -11.94 0.89 2.28
N ASP A 114 -10.85 0.22 1.94
CA ASP A 114 -9.53 0.83 1.89
C ASP A 114 -9.50 1.96 0.85
N PRO A 115 -9.00 3.17 1.20
CA PRO A 115 -8.97 4.30 0.28
C PRO A 115 -8.26 4.06 -1.04
N LEU A 116 -7.20 3.24 -1.06
CA LEU A 116 -6.43 2.93 -2.27
C LEU A 116 -7.04 1.77 -3.08
N ARG A 117 -8.11 1.13 -2.61
CA ARG A 117 -8.63 -0.10 -3.22
C ARG A 117 -8.89 0.00 -4.73
N LYS A 118 -9.37 1.16 -5.19
CA LYS A 118 -9.71 1.38 -6.61
C LYS A 118 -8.49 1.47 -7.52
N THR A 119 -7.32 1.77 -6.96
CA THR A 119 -6.11 2.07 -7.73
C THR A 119 -4.93 1.18 -7.40
N ARG A 120 -4.95 0.48 -6.25
CA ARG A 120 -3.88 -0.42 -5.84
C ARG A 120 -3.78 -1.59 -6.82
N ARG A 121 -2.57 -1.88 -7.27
CA ARG A 121 -2.27 -2.92 -8.27
C ARG A 121 -1.45 -4.05 -7.68
N GLY A 122 -1.70 -5.26 -8.14
CA GLY A 122 -1.04 -6.49 -7.72
C GLY A 122 -0.34 -7.18 -8.89
N PHE A 123 0.90 -7.64 -8.69
CA PHE A 123 1.67 -8.34 -9.72
C PHE A 123 2.39 -9.57 -9.15
N MET A 124 2.43 -10.68 -9.89
CA MET A 124 3.07 -11.92 -9.42
C MET A 124 4.33 -12.26 -10.23
N LEU A 125 5.42 -12.59 -9.54
CA LEU A 125 6.65 -13.12 -10.11
C LEU A 125 6.84 -14.55 -9.60
N ALA A 126 6.95 -15.53 -10.50
CA ALA A 126 7.10 -16.93 -10.09
C ALA A 126 8.12 -17.69 -10.94
N VAL A 127 8.81 -18.63 -10.29
CA VAL A 127 9.73 -19.56 -10.96
C VAL A 127 9.42 -20.99 -10.54
N GLY A 128 9.58 -21.94 -11.45
CA GLY A 128 9.38 -23.34 -11.18
C GLY A 128 10.37 -24.22 -11.93
N ALA A 129 10.78 -25.32 -11.30
CA ALA A 129 11.77 -26.25 -11.88
C ALA A 129 11.20 -27.08 -13.03
N THR A 130 9.92 -27.49 -12.95
CA THR A 130 9.35 -28.43 -13.92
C THR A 130 8.81 -27.72 -15.15
N LYS A 131 8.36 -28.50 -16.15
CA LYS A 131 7.76 -28.04 -17.41
C LYS A 131 6.24 -28.25 -17.50
N GLY A 132 5.59 -28.56 -16.38
CA GLY A 132 4.16 -28.87 -16.35
C GLY A 132 3.31 -27.66 -16.77
N LYS A 133 2.30 -27.88 -17.62
CA LYS A 133 1.39 -26.82 -18.08
C LYS A 133 0.66 -26.13 -16.92
N ASN A 134 0.34 -26.90 -15.88
CA ASN A 134 -0.45 -26.46 -14.74
C ASN A 134 0.43 -25.98 -13.56
N LEU A 135 1.74 -25.87 -13.75
CA LEU A 135 2.70 -25.61 -12.67
C LEU A 135 2.36 -24.37 -11.83
N PHE A 136 1.78 -23.35 -12.46
CA PHE A 136 1.46 -22.07 -11.83
C PHE A 136 -0.04 -21.88 -11.53
N GLU A 137 -0.91 -22.84 -11.85
CA GLU A 137 -2.37 -22.70 -11.63
C GLU A 137 -2.71 -22.43 -10.17
N GLY A 138 -2.10 -23.19 -9.25
CA GLY A 138 -2.29 -22.99 -7.81
C GLY A 138 -1.80 -21.61 -7.34
N LEU A 139 -0.71 -21.10 -7.93
CA LEU A 139 -0.22 -19.75 -7.64
C LEU A 139 -1.19 -18.66 -8.11
N HIS A 140 -1.73 -18.78 -9.33
CA HIS A 140 -2.69 -17.80 -9.84
C HIS A 140 -3.95 -17.73 -8.98
N LEU A 141 -4.45 -18.87 -8.50
CA LEU A 141 -5.61 -18.91 -7.60
C LEU A 141 -5.30 -18.24 -6.25
N THR A 142 -4.16 -18.57 -5.64
CA THR A 142 -3.70 -17.93 -4.40
C THR A 142 -3.51 -16.42 -4.59
N ALA A 143 -2.84 -16.01 -5.66
CA ALA A 143 -2.55 -14.60 -5.97
C ALA A 143 -3.83 -13.80 -6.17
N LYS A 144 -4.80 -14.32 -6.92
CA LYS A 144 -6.10 -13.66 -7.14
C LYS A 144 -6.81 -13.34 -5.82
N TYR A 145 -6.84 -14.29 -4.89
CA TYR A 145 -7.50 -14.09 -3.60
C TYR A 145 -6.69 -13.18 -2.66
N PHE A 146 -5.36 -13.36 -2.63
CA PHE A 146 -4.46 -12.49 -1.88
C PHE A 146 -4.59 -11.02 -2.31
N PHE A 147 -4.52 -10.74 -3.61
CA PHE A 147 -4.65 -9.38 -4.12
C PHE A 147 -6.01 -8.78 -3.80
N ASP A 148 -7.10 -9.54 -3.93
CA ASP A 148 -8.42 -9.07 -3.51
C ASP A 148 -8.51 -8.73 -2.02
N ALA A 149 -7.89 -9.54 -1.16
CA ALA A 149 -7.84 -9.36 0.29
C ALA A 149 -7.08 -8.10 0.71
N VAL A 150 -5.94 -7.81 0.06
CA VAL A 150 -5.19 -6.56 0.26
C VAL A 150 -5.78 -5.39 -0.51
N GLY A 151 -6.91 -5.57 -1.20
CA GLY A 151 -7.59 -4.52 -1.95
C GLY A 151 -6.81 -4.04 -3.18
N ALA A 152 -6.13 -4.95 -3.87
CA ALA A 152 -5.44 -4.71 -5.13
C ALA A 152 -6.12 -5.45 -6.30
N SER A 153 -6.04 -4.90 -7.51
CA SER A 153 -6.32 -5.65 -8.74
C SER A 153 -5.22 -6.68 -9.02
N TYR A 154 -5.51 -7.77 -9.73
CA TYR A 154 -4.48 -8.70 -10.18
C TYR A 154 -4.13 -8.39 -11.64
N ASP A 155 -3.09 -7.59 -11.84
CA ASP A 155 -2.78 -6.94 -13.12
C ASP A 155 -1.80 -7.72 -14.00
N GLY A 156 -1.33 -8.88 -13.54
CA GLY A 156 -0.54 -9.78 -14.36
C GLY A 156 0.52 -10.55 -13.59
N SER A 157 1.31 -11.31 -14.33
CA SER A 157 2.38 -12.11 -13.78
C SER A 157 3.49 -12.41 -14.78
N LEU A 158 4.69 -12.62 -14.28
CA LEU A 158 5.78 -13.27 -15.02
C LEU A 158 6.09 -14.62 -14.37
N THR A 159 6.02 -15.68 -15.17
CA THR A 159 6.18 -17.06 -14.71
C THR A 159 7.19 -17.79 -15.56
N TYR A 160 8.21 -18.38 -14.94
CA TYR A 160 9.34 -19.00 -15.66
C TYR A 160 9.48 -20.48 -15.29
N TRP A 161 9.38 -21.36 -16.29
CA TRP A 161 9.61 -22.80 -16.16
C TRP A 161 11.12 -23.12 -16.24
N LYS A 162 11.51 -24.32 -15.81
CA LYS A 162 12.88 -24.86 -15.92
C LYS A 162 13.94 -24.00 -15.25
N ILE A 163 13.59 -23.39 -14.12
CA ILE A 163 14.50 -22.61 -13.29
C ILE A 163 14.93 -23.49 -12.11
N GLU A 164 16.10 -24.11 -12.20
CA GLU A 164 16.55 -25.15 -11.27
C GLU A 164 17.74 -24.71 -10.43
N HIS A 165 18.72 -24.06 -11.04
CA HIS A 165 19.98 -23.70 -10.43
C HIS A 165 20.02 -22.23 -10.00
N PRO A 166 20.78 -21.89 -8.95
CA PRO A 166 21.03 -20.51 -8.58
C PRO A 166 21.62 -19.71 -9.76
N GLY A 167 21.05 -18.55 -10.05
CA GLY A 167 21.53 -17.65 -11.11
C GLY A 167 20.93 -17.89 -12.49
N ASP A 168 20.06 -18.89 -12.66
CA ASP A 168 19.35 -19.15 -13.92
C ASP A 168 18.58 -17.91 -14.40
N MET A 169 17.90 -17.22 -13.48
CA MET A 169 17.14 -16.01 -13.84
C MET A 169 18.06 -14.85 -14.25
N GLU A 170 19.26 -14.74 -13.69
CA GLU A 170 20.18 -13.67 -14.09
C GLU A 170 20.64 -13.82 -15.54
N LYS A 171 20.72 -15.06 -16.02
CA LYS A 171 21.12 -15.45 -17.38
C LYS A 171 19.94 -15.59 -18.34
N HIS A 172 18.71 -15.51 -17.85
CA HIS A 172 17.53 -15.71 -18.68
C HIS A 172 17.47 -14.62 -19.77
N PRO A 173 17.33 -14.99 -21.06
CA PRO A 173 17.57 -14.07 -22.17
C PRO A 173 16.57 -12.89 -22.19
N THR A 174 15.32 -13.13 -21.81
CA THR A 174 14.24 -12.13 -21.94
C THR A 174 13.82 -11.47 -20.62
N VAL A 175 14.33 -11.94 -19.47
CA VAL A 175 13.78 -11.53 -18.16
C VAL A 175 13.83 -10.02 -17.94
N ARG A 176 14.90 -9.35 -18.38
CA ARG A 176 15.09 -7.91 -18.15
C ARG A 176 14.11 -7.09 -18.98
N GLU A 177 13.89 -7.50 -20.22
CA GLU A 177 12.93 -6.86 -21.13
C GLU A 177 11.49 -7.10 -20.65
N GLU A 178 11.13 -8.33 -20.30
CA GLU A 178 9.80 -8.69 -19.79
C GLU A 178 9.49 -7.96 -18.47
N VAL A 179 10.45 -7.87 -17.55
CA VAL A 179 10.28 -7.12 -16.29
C VAL A 179 10.15 -5.63 -16.56
N GLN A 180 10.96 -5.06 -17.45
CA GLN A 180 10.87 -3.65 -17.82
C GLN A 180 9.50 -3.32 -18.43
N GLU A 181 8.99 -4.15 -19.34
CA GLU A 181 7.68 -3.98 -19.95
C GLU A 181 6.56 -4.08 -18.91
N ALA A 182 6.59 -5.12 -18.06
CA ALA A 182 5.61 -5.32 -17.00
C ALA A 182 5.56 -4.12 -16.05
N VAL A 183 6.72 -3.64 -15.60
CA VAL A 183 6.83 -2.47 -14.71
C VAL A 183 6.30 -1.21 -15.40
N LYS A 184 6.68 -0.97 -16.67
CA LYS A 184 6.18 0.18 -17.42
C LYS A 184 4.65 0.15 -17.54
N ASN A 185 4.07 -0.98 -17.92
CA ASN A 185 2.63 -1.13 -18.06
C ASN A 185 1.89 -0.93 -16.73
N LEU A 186 2.46 -1.44 -15.64
CA LEU A 186 1.87 -1.36 -14.30
C LEU A 186 1.93 0.05 -13.70
N LEU A 187 3.06 0.75 -13.89
CA LEU A 187 3.34 2.02 -13.19
C LEU A 187 2.94 3.25 -14.01
N THR A 188 3.01 3.21 -15.35
CA THR A 188 2.71 4.38 -16.19
C THR A 188 1.36 5.05 -15.86
N PRO A 189 0.25 4.29 -15.65
CA PRO A 189 -1.03 4.90 -15.29
C PRO A 189 -1.02 5.66 -13.95
N LEU A 190 -0.08 5.36 -13.06
CA LEU A 190 0.03 5.95 -11.73
C LEU A 190 0.99 7.15 -11.69
N MET A 191 1.84 7.33 -12.69
CA MET A 191 2.96 8.30 -12.68
C MET A 191 2.54 9.74 -12.94
N ASN A 192 1.48 9.96 -13.72
CA ASN A 192 1.04 11.29 -14.14
C ASN A 192 0.02 11.94 -13.19
N ARG A 193 -0.16 11.35 -12.01
CA ARG A 193 -1.07 11.86 -11.00
C ARG A 193 -0.55 13.13 -10.37
N LYS A 194 -1.48 14.04 -10.08
CA LYS A 194 -1.18 15.27 -9.34
C LYS A 194 -0.72 14.89 -7.93
N LYS A 195 0.50 15.29 -7.57
CA LYS A 195 1.05 15.00 -6.24
C LYS A 195 0.61 16.07 -5.25
N ILE A 196 -0.21 15.69 -4.27
CA ILE A 196 -0.80 16.61 -3.31
C ILE A 196 -0.44 16.20 -1.90
N LEU A 197 0.21 17.10 -1.15
CA LEU A 197 0.46 16.95 0.28
C LEU A 197 -0.66 17.59 1.09
N PHE A 198 -1.31 16.79 1.93
CA PHE A 198 -2.19 17.26 2.99
C PHE A 198 -1.40 17.38 4.30
N ALA A 199 -1.30 18.58 4.84
CA ALA A 199 -0.54 18.86 6.05
C ALA A 199 -1.43 19.40 7.17
N CYS A 200 -1.24 18.88 8.39
CA CYS A 200 -1.80 19.47 9.61
C CYS A 200 -0.76 19.39 10.73
N ILE A 201 -1.09 19.78 11.97
CA ILE A 201 -0.12 19.79 13.08
C ILE A 201 0.31 18.35 13.42
N GLY A 202 -0.61 17.53 13.95
CA GLY A 202 -0.31 16.19 14.47
C GLY A 202 -0.29 15.04 13.47
N ASN A 203 -0.81 15.23 12.24
CA ASN A 203 -1.12 14.15 11.28
C ASN A 203 -1.95 13.00 11.86
N THR A 204 -2.83 13.34 12.81
CA THR A 204 -3.73 12.41 13.50
C THR A 204 -5.17 12.45 13.03
N CYS A 205 -5.63 13.60 12.49
CA CYS A 205 -7.01 13.84 12.09
C CYS A 205 -7.12 14.40 10.66
N ARG A 206 -7.12 15.74 10.52
CA ARG A 206 -7.46 16.48 9.28
C ARG A 206 -6.70 16.01 8.05
N SER A 207 -5.36 15.95 8.11
CA SER A 207 -4.57 15.50 6.95
C SER A 207 -4.73 14.01 6.64
N GLN A 208 -5.05 13.16 7.62
CA GLN A 208 -5.36 11.74 7.40
C GLN A 208 -6.71 11.58 6.68
N MET A 209 -7.74 12.29 7.15
CA MET A 209 -9.07 12.32 6.50
C MET A 209 -8.96 12.81 5.05
N ALA A 210 -8.29 13.95 4.85
CA ALA A 210 -8.14 14.54 3.51
C ALA A 210 -7.40 13.61 2.55
N ALA A 211 -6.32 12.97 3.01
CA ALA A 211 -5.58 12.02 2.20
C ALA A 211 -6.41 10.76 1.87
N ALA A 212 -7.17 10.24 2.84
CA ALA A 212 -8.06 9.11 2.59
C ALA A 212 -9.17 9.45 1.59
N PHE A 213 -9.84 10.61 1.72
CA PHE A 213 -10.82 11.05 0.73
C PHE A 213 -10.20 11.28 -0.65
N ALA A 214 -9.00 11.87 -0.72
CA ALA A 214 -8.31 12.10 -1.99
C ALA A 214 -7.95 10.79 -2.70
N GLN A 215 -7.52 9.76 -1.95
CA GLN A 215 -7.29 8.42 -2.50
C GLN A 215 -8.61 7.77 -2.96
N TYR A 216 -9.65 7.84 -2.12
CA TYR A 216 -10.93 7.16 -2.35
C TYR A 216 -11.76 7.75 -3.51
N LEU A 217 -11.73 9.07 -3.65
CA LEU A 217 -12.49 9.85 -4.63
C LEU A 217 -11.65 10.24 -5.86
N GLY A 218 -10.36 10.53 -5.66
CA GLY A 218 -9.48 11.04 -6.70
C GLY A 218 -8.94 9.97 -7.65
N GLY A 219 -9.00 8.69 -7.26
CA GLY A 219 -8.63 7.57 -8.14
C GLY A 219 -7.25 7.76 -8.77
N ASP A 220 -7.20 7.64 -10.09
CA ASP A 220 -6.01 7.79 -10.93
C ASP A 220 -5.64 9.24 -11.26
N LYS A 221 -6.26 10.24 -10.59
CA LYS A 221 -5.92 11.66 -10.75
C LYS A 221 -4.93 12.18 -9.72
N ILE A 222 -4.95 11.64 -8.50
CA ILE A 222 -4.20 12.19 -7.35
C ILE A 222 -3.29 11.13 -6.75
N GLU A 223 -2.04 11.52 -6.54
CA GLU A 223 -1.13 10.85 -5.61
C GLU A 223 -1.17 11.64 -4.30
N SER A 224 -1.80 11.05 -3.28
CA SER A 224 -2.03 11.73 -2.00
C SER A 224 -0.94 11.41 -0.99
N LEU A 225 -0.34 12.46 -0.44
CA LEU A 225 0.61 12.41 0.67
C LEU A 225 -0.04 13.05 1.90
N SER A 226 0.35 12.61 3.09
CA SER A 226 -0.05 13.26 4.35
C SER A 226 1.13 13.41 5.29
N GLY A 227 1.20 14.54 5.99
CA GLY A 227 2.25 14.79 6.99
C GLY A 227 1.84 15.74 8.10
N GLY A 228 2.60 15.69 9.19
CA GLY A 228 2.46 16.50 10.40
C GLY A 228 3.65 17.43 10.58
N SER A 229 3.44 18.68 10.98
CA SER A 229 4.56 19.53 11.40
C SER A 229 5.15 19.06 12.74
N ARG A 230 4.28 18.56 13.63
CA ARG A 230 4.60 17.97 14.92
C ARG A 230 3.82 16.67 15.08
N PRO A 231 4.21 15.60 14.38
CA PRO A 231 3.43 14.37 14.31
C PRO A 231 3.32 13.70 15.69
N GLU A 232 2.14 13.18 16.01
CA GLU A 232 1.91 12.38 17.22
C GLU A 232 2.16 10.88 16.97
N GLU A 233 1.99 10.03 17.98
CA GLU A 233 2.29 8.59 17.84
C GLU A 233 1.19 7.81 17.09
N LYS A 234 -0.07 8.20 17.24
CA LYS A 234 -1.23 7.44 16.74
C LYS A 234 -2.27 8.36 16.13
N ILE A 235 -2.98 7.86 15.12
CA ILE A 235 -4.16 8.53 14.60
C ILE A 235 -5.26 8.59 15.66
N ASN A 236 -6.09 9.63 15.61
CA ASN A 236 -7.12 9.85 16.61
C ASN A 236 -8.25 8.79 16.47
N PRO A 237 -8.62 8.07 17.55
CA PRO A 237 -9.65 7.03 17.48
C PRO A 237 -11.04 7.58 17.12
N VAL A 238 -11.40 8.79 17.56
CA VAL A 238 -12.66 9.46 17.22
C VAL A 238 -12.70 9.80 15.73
N MET A 239 -11.56 10.16 15.12
CA MET A 239 -11.45 10.31 13.66
C MET A 239 -11.70 8.98 12.94
N VAL A 240 -11.12 7.88 13.44
CA VAL A 240 -11.33 6.54 12.87
C VAL A 240 -12.80 6.14 12.91
N GLU A 241 -13.48 6.41 14.03
CA GLU A 241 -14.93 6.20 14.17
C GLU A 241 -15.73 7.04 13.18
N ALA A 242 -15.43 8.34 13.05
CA ALA A 242 -16.08 9.23 12.10
C ALA A 242 -15.88 8.77 10.64
N MET A 243 -14.68 8.31 10.26
CA MET A 243 -14.43 7.80 8.90
C MET A 243 -15.11 6.46 8.65
N LYS A 244 -15.23 5.62 9.69
CA LYS A 244 -15.94 4.33 9.62
C LYS A 244 -17.41 4.50 9.26
N GLU A 245 -18.07 5.57 9.73
CA GLU A 245 -19.46 5.89 9.36
C GLU A 245 -19.64 6.14 7.84
N LYS A 246 -18.59 6.59 7.16
CA LYS A 246 -18.53 6.75 5.70
C LYS A 246 -18.09 5.46 4.99
N GLY A 247 -17.88 4.37 5.72
CA GLY A 247 -17.36 3.11 5.20
C GLY A 247 -15.89 3.15 4.79
N ILE A 248 -15.12 4.14 5.27
CA ILE A 248 -13.71 4.31 4.90
C ILE A 248 -12.80 3.66 5.96
N ASP A 249 -11.89 2.81 5.51
CA ASP A 249 -10.94 2.12 6.38
C ASP A 249 -9.70 2.98 6.68
N MET A 250 -9.52 3.34 7.95
CA MET A 250 -8.37 4.12 8.43
C MET A 250 -7.35 3.28 9.22
N ALA A 251 -7.52 1.96 9.34
CA ALA A 251 -6.59 1.14 10.11
C ALA A 251 -5.21 1.02 9.45
N PHE A 252 -4.21 0.76 10.29
CA PHE A 252 -2.79 0.61 9.92
C PHE A 252 -2.18 1.85 9.25
N ARG A 253 -2.79 3.02 9.48
CA ARG A 253 -2.21 4.32 9.17
C ARG A 253 -1.49 4.86 10.39
N HIS A 254 -0.36 5.50 10.15
CA HIS A 254 0.45 6.14 11.19
C HIS A 254 0.68 7.62 10.87
N PRO A 255 0.73 8.49 11.88
CA PRO A 255 1.22 9.84 11.69
C PRO A 255 2.70 9.83 11.27
N LYS A 256 3.07 10.73 10.37
CA LYS A 256 4.46 10.95 9.94
C LYS A 256 4.75 12.42 9.76
N SER A 257 6.03 12.79 9.84
CA SER A 257 6.44 14.18 9.64
C SER A 257 6.25 14.62 8.20
N ILE A 258 6.03 15.92 7.97
CA ILE A 258 6.00 16.48 6.62
C ILE A 258 7.32 16.19 5.89
N ALA A 259 8.46 16.31 6.59
CA ALA A 259 9.77 16.04 6.02
C ALA A 259 9.87 14.60 5.47
N SER A 260 9.45 13.61 6.26
CA SER A 260 9.42 12.21 5.80
C SER A 260 8.43 11.99 4.65
N ALA A 261 7.27 12.65 4.68
CA ALA A 261 6.26 12.52 3.63
C ALA A 261 6.72 13.03 2.26
N ILE A 262 7.63 14.01 2.21
CA ILE A 262 8.11 14.61 0.95
C ILE A 262 9.56 14.27 0.59
N GLU A 263 10.26 13.51 1.44
CA GLU A 263 11.69 13.20 1.27
C GLU A 263 12.03 12.68 -0.13
N LYS A 264 11.22 11.73 -0.61
CA LYS A 264 11.42 11.07 -1.90
C LYS A 264 10.38 11.47 -2.96
N THR A 265 9.47 12.40 -2.63
CA THR A 265 8.39 12.79 -3.54
C THR A 265 8.06 14.26 -3.35
N LYS A 266 8.30 15.05 -4.40
CA LYS A 266 8.01 16.48 -4.39
C LYS A 266 6.53 16.71 -4.71
N PRO A 267 5.72 17.25 -3.78
CA PRO A 267 4.34 17.62 -4.09
C PRO A 267 4.30 18.82 -5.04
N GLU A 268 3.30 18.83 -5.90
CA GLU A 268 2.99 19.98 -6.76
C GLU A 268 1.97 20.92 -6.10
N MET A 269 1.28 20.44 -5.08
CA MET A 269 0.36 21.22 -4.27
C MET A 269 0.45 20.82 -2.79
N ILE A 270 0.41 21.82 -1.91
CA ILE A 270 0.41 21.66 -0.46
C ILE A 270 -0.85 22.30 0.10
N ILE A 271 -1.68 21.48 0.71
CA ILE A 271 -2.91 21.89 1.39
C ILE A 271 -2.65 21.85 2.88
N THR A 272 -2.70 23.02 3.52
CA THR A 272 -2.42 23.17 4.95
C THR A 272 -3.69 23.36 5.76
N MET A 273 -3.69 22.76 6.95
CA MET A 273 -4.82 22.74 7.88
C MET A 273 -4.28 22.99 9.29
N GLY A 274 -4.13 24.26 9.67
CA GLY A 274 -3.68 24.67 11.00
C GLY A 274 -2.16 24.65 11.25
N CYS A 275 -1.34 24.41 10.22
CA CYS A 275 0.13 24.33 10.33
C CYS A 275 0.85 25.21 9.29
N SER A 276 0.24 26.32 8.88
CA SER A 276 0.72 27.10 7.72
C SER A 276 2.09 27.77 7.94
N GLU A 277 2.50 28.07 9.16
CA GLU A 277 3.83 28.67 9.37
C GLU A 277 4.95 27.62 9.45
N GLU A 278 4.62 26.36 9.75
CA GLU A 278 5.59 25.29 10.00
C GLU A 278 5.85 24.37 8.79
N CYS A 279 5.11 24.55 7.69
CA CYS A 279 5.33 23.72 6.50
C CYS A 279 6.55 24.19 5.70
N PRO A 280 7.38 23.26 5.20
CA PRO A 280 8.55 23.61 4.40
C PRO A 280 8.16 24.26 3.07
N VAL A 281 9.02 25.13 2.57
CA VAL A 281 8.90 25.68 1.22
C VAL A 281 9.35 24.61 0.23
N VAL A 282 8.41 24.14 -0.61
CA VAL A 282 8.71 23.24 -1.73
C VAL A 282 8.67 24.05 -3.03
N PRO A 283 9.81 24.23 -3.73
CA PRO A 283 9.86 25.00 -4.96
C PRO A 283 8.86 24.49 -6.01
N GLY A 284 8.07 25.41 -6.56
CA GLY A 284 7.06 25.11 -7.59
C GLY A 284 5.73 24.55 -7.06
N ALA A 285 5.62 24.22 -5.77
CA ALA A 285 4.37 23.73 -5.20
C ALA A 285 3.37 24.87 -4.95
N LYS A 286 2.15 24.73 -5.46
CA LYS A 286 1.05 25.64 -5.11
C LYS A 286 0.64 25.42 -3.67
N ARG A 287 0.33 26.48 -2.95
CA ARG A 287 -0.05 26.39 -1.54
C ARG A 287 -1.45 26.91 -1.29
N GLU A 288 -2.24 26.13 -0.57
CA GLU A 288 -3.59 26.50 -0.15
C GLU A 288 -3.76 26.26 1.36
N ASN A 289 -4.49 27.14 2.04
CA ASN A 289 -4.85 26.97 3.44
C ASN A 289 -6.36 26.78 3.55
N TRP A 290 -6.80 25.65 4.09
CA TRP A 290 -8.21 25.37 4.28
C TRP A 290 -8.78 25.96 5.57
N ASN A 291 -7.95 26.49 6.47
CA ASN A 291 -8.35 27.14 7.71
C ASN A 291 -9.44 26.34 8.48
N LEU A 292 -9.22 25.03 8.62
CA LEU A 292 -10.15 24.13 9.31
C LEU A 292 -9.89 24.14 10.81
N PRO A 293 -10.94 24.16 11.64
CA PRO A 293 -10.76 24.12 13.09
C PRO A 293 -10.13 22.79 13.53
N ASP A 294 -9.47 22.78 14.68
CA ASP A 294 -8.84 21.56 15.20
C ASP A 294 -9.87 20.65 15.89
N PRO A 295 -10.10 19.42 15.40
CA PRO A 295 -11.00 18.49 16.05
C PRO A 295 -10.35 17.71 17.20
N ALA A 296 -9.04 17.88 17.46
CA ALA A 296 -8.37 17.19 18.55
C ALA A 296 -9.01 17.51 19.91
N GLY A 297 -9.33 16.47 20.70
CA GLY A 297 -9.97 16.60 22.01
C GLY A 297 -11.44 17.01 21.98
N ARG A 298 -12.06 17.15 20.80
CA ARG A 298 -13.48 17.48 20.64
C ARG A 298 -14.33 16.21 20.53
N ASP A 299 -15.64 16.37 20.64
CA ASP A 299 -16.61 15.27 20.52
C ASP A 299 -16.76 14.75 19.07
N ILE A 300 -17.49 13.64 18.94
CA ILE A 300 -17.72 12.99 17.65
C ILE A 300 -18.54 13.87 16.70
N GLU A 301 -19.47 14.69 17.18
CA GLU A 301 -20.27 15.56 16.31
C GLU A 301 -19.39 16.63 15.64
N PHE A 302 -18.49 17.24 16.40
CA PHE A 302 -17.52 18.17 15.85
C PHE A 302 -16.58 17.48 14.86
N MET A 303 -16.13 16.26 15.18
CA MET A 303 -15.30 15.45 14.27
C MET A 303 -16.03 15.16 12.94
N ARG A 304 -17.34 14.86 12.98
CA ARG A 304 -18.18 14.65 11.79
C ARG A 304 -18.30 15.90 10.94
N GLN A 305 -18.51 17.07 11.56
CA GLN A 305 -18.56 18.35 10.85
C GLN A 305 -17.26 18.60 10.09
N VAL A 306 -16.11 18.44 10.75
CA VAL A 306 -14.79 18.61 10.10
C VAL A 306 -14.56 17.58 9.00
N ARG A 307 -14.94 16.31 9.22
CA ARG A 307 -14.88 15.24 8.21
C ARG A 307 -15.66 15.62 6.96
N ASP A 308 -16.91 16.03 7.12
CA ASP A 308 -17.81 16.33 6.01
C ASP A 308 -17.37 17.58 5.23
N GLU A 309 -16.83 18.58 5.93
CA GLU A 309 -16.22 19.74 5.27
C GLU A 309 -14.96 19.36 4.47
N ILE A 310 -14.10 18.49 5.02
CA ILE A 310 -12.93 17.97 4.29
C ILE A 310 -13.35 17.19 3.04
N GLU A 311 -14.37 16.34 3.15
CA GLU A 311 -14.90 15.57 2.02
C GLU A 311 -15.36 16.49 0.89
N GLN A 312 -16.09 17.56 1.22
CA GLN A 312 -16.54 18.57 0.25
C GLN A 312 -15.37 19.31 -0.41
N ARG A 313 -14.39 19.74 0.37
CA ARG A 313 -13.20 20.46 -0.13
C ARG A 313 -12.33 19.57 -1.03
N VAL A 314 -12.11 18.32 -0.65
CA VAL A 314 -11.42 17.33 -1.50
C VAL A 314 -12.19 17.08 -2.78
N SER A 315 -13.52 16.94 -2.71
CA SER A 315 -14.36 16.75 -3.90
C SER A 315 -14.31 17.96 -4.84
N ALA A 316 -14.31 19.18 -4.29
CA ALA A 316 -14.15 20.41 -5.07
C ALA A 316 -12.76 20.49 -5.72
N LEU A 317 -11.71 20.14 -4.97
CA LEU A 317 -10.34 20.07 -5.48
C LEU A 317 -10.22 19.09 -6.65
N ILE A 318 -10.79 17.89 -6.54
CA ILE A 318 -10.72 16.88 -7.63
C ILE A 318 -11.39 17.40 -8.92
N LYS A 319 -12.42 18.25 -8.81
CA LYS A 319 -13.10 18.84 -9.98
C LYS A 319 -12.25 19.90 -10.72
N THR A 320 -11.20 20.43 -10.09
CA THR A 320 -10.31 21.42 -10.72
C THR A 320 -9.07 20.79 -11.37
N LEU A 321 -8.92 19.45 -11.27
CA LEU A 321 -7.85 18.65 -11.85
C LEU A 321 -8.31 17.89 -13.09
#